data_AF-A0A0J8QYG2-F1
#
_entry.id   AF-A0A0J8QYG2-F1
#
_cell.length_a   1.000
_cell.length_b   1.000
_cell.length_c   1.000
_cell.angle_alpha   90.00
_cell.angle_beta   90.00
_cell.angle_gamma   90.00
#
_symmetry.space_group_name_H-M   'P 1'
#
loop_
_entity.id
_entity.type
_entity.pdbx_description
1 polymer ?
#
loop_
_entity_poly.entity_id
_entity_poly.type
_entity_poly.pdbx_seq_one_letter_code
_entity_poly.pdbx_strand_id
1 'polypeptide(L)'
;MEQERRLGQELESQRQPRRARRPRRRSSILDEETNLTLQLREQNVPWNEVVKRVNAAFGGNHNASRLQMRITRLKQRMREWSEDDIQALRNAHSYWERDKFEIIAYKMQEYRTTRGWTASQCQQKWQELQLEPCESPRRSQSPEDEDEPPDYPNKRRR
;
A
#
# COMPACT_ATOMS: atom_id res chain seq x y z
N MET A 1 -5.09 -18.18 31.07
CA MET A 1 -4.43 -18.14 29.75
C MET A 1 -4.98 -17.08 28.78
N GLU A 2 -6.10 -16.39 29.07
CA GLU A 2 -6.56 -15.25 28.24
C GLU A 2 -5.99 -13.88 28.64
N GLN A 3 -5.57 -13.70 29.89
CA GLN A 3 -5.01 -12.42 30.36
C GLN A 3 -3.58 -12.18 29.82
N GLU A 4 -2.79 -13.23 29.62
CA GLU A 4 -1.39 -13.10 29.17
C GLU A 4 -1.26 -12.76 27.67
N ARG A 5 -2.25 -13.12 26.83
CA ARG A 5 -2.24 -12.73 25.41
C ARG A 5 -2.56 -11.26 25.17
N ARG A 6 -3.37 -10.63 26.05
CA ARG A 6 -3.66 -9.19 25.98
C ARG A 6 -2.44 -8.34 26.34
N LEU A 7 -1.65 -8.75 27.33
CA LEU A 7 -0.40 -8.08 27.73
C LEU A 7 0.69 -8.11 26.64
N GLY A 8 0.71 -9.15 25.79
CA GLY A 8 1.69 -9.28 24.70
C GLY A 8 1.49 -8.28 23.56
N GLN A 9 0.25 -7.96 23.18
CA GLN A 9 -0.05 -7.01 22.09
C GLN A 9 0.17 -5.53 22.48
N GLU A 10 0.04 -5.20 23.77
CA GLU A 10 0.25 -3.84 24.27
C GLU A 10 1.75 -3.46 24.32
N LEU A 11 2.63 -4.44 24.56
CA LEU A 11 4.08 -4.26 24.58
C LEU A 11 4.72 -4.11 23.18
N GLU A 12 4.09 -4.67 22.14
CA GLU A 12 4.62 -4.64 20.77
C GLU A 12 4.24 -3.35 20.01
N SER A 13 3.22 -2.63 20.48
CA SER A 13 2.75 -1.37 19.89
C SER A 13 3.59 -0.13 20.28
N GLN A 14 4.56 -0.25 21.19
CA GLN A 14 5.38 0.89 21.68
C GLN A 14 6.84 0.92 21.19
N ARG A 15 7.28 0.02 20.31
CA ARG A 15 8.69 -0.08 19.89
C ARG A 15 8.99 0.22 18.41
N GLN A 16 8.24 1.12 17.79
CA GLN A 16 8.80 1.86 16.65
C GLN A 16 9.21 3.26 17.11
N PRO A 17 10.52 3.58 17.17
CA PRO A 17 10.94 4.96 17.33
C PRO A 17 10.46 5.71 16.10
N ARG A 18 9.40 6.52 16.27
CA ARG A 18 8.99 7.51 15.29
C ARG A 18 10.23 8.33 14.95
N ARG A 19 10.80 8.11 13.76
CA ARG A 19 11.95 8.89 13.26
C ARG A 19 11.69 10.35 13.59
N ALA A 20 12.57 10.95 14.41
CA ALA A 20 12.46 12.34 14.81
C ALA A 20 12.17 13.18 13.56
N ARG A 21 10.98 13.78 13.50
CA ARG A 21 10.60 14.65 12.38
C ARG A 21 11.66 15.74 12.35
N ARG A 22 12.36 15.86 11.21
CA ARG A 22 13.41 16.88 11.02
C ARG A 22 12.88 18.25 11.47
N PRO A 23 13.72 19.10 12.08
CA PRO A 23 13.27 20.41 12.57
C PRO A 23 12.66 21.23 11.43
N ARG A 24 11.39 21.64 11.60
CA ARG A 24 10.59 22.40 10.63
C ARG A 24 11.26 23.68 10.11
N ARG A 25 12.23 24.24 10.84
CA ARG A 25 12.95 25.45 10.43
C ARG A 25 13.80 25.26 9.18
N ARG A 26 14.47 24.10 9.02
CA ARG A 26 15.26 23.83 7.81
C ARG A 26 14.38 23.65 6.58
N SER A 27 13.16 23.12 6.73
CA SER A 27 12.20 23.10 5.62
C SER A 27 11.75 24.51 5.22
N SER A 28 11.51 25.42 6.18
CA SER A 28 11.09 26.79 5.88
C SER A 28 12.09 27.54 4.99
N ILE A 29 13.38 27.54 5.37
CA ILE A 29 14.43 28.23 4.61
C ILE A 29 14.57 27.62 3.21
N LEU A 30 14.49 26.29 3.11
CA LEU A 30 14.54 25.63 1.81
C LEU A 30 13.30 25.96 0.95
N ASP A 31 12.13 26.10 1.55
CA ASP A 31 10.93 26.47 0.82
C ASP A 31 11.04 27.94 0.33
N GLU A 32 11.51 28.85 1.18
CA GLU A 32 11.80 30.26 0.86
C GLU A 32 12.83 30.40 -0.28
N GLU A 33 13.95 29.67 -0.22
CA GLU A 33 14.94 29.60 -1.30
C GLU A 33 14.32 29.16 -2.63
N THR A 34 13.45 28.14 -2.58
CA THR A 34 12.81 27.58 -3.78
C THR A 34 11.81 28.56 -4.37
N ASN A 35 11.05 29.27 -3.52
CA ASN A 35 10.11 30.31 -3.93
C ASN A 35 10.83 31.51 -4.57
N LEU A 36 11.93 31.98 -3.97
CA LEU A 36 12.73 33.05 -4.59
C LEU A 36 13.27 32.61 -5.96
N THR A 37 13.75 31.38 -6.06
CA THR A 37 14.23 30.84 -7.33
C THR A 37 13.10 30.82 -8.37
N LEU A 38 11.89 30.41 -7.99
CA LEU A 38 10.72 30.38 -8.88
C LEU A 38 10.36 31.79 -9.37
N GLN A 39 10.27 32.76 -8.46
CA GLN A 39 9.98 34.16 -8.79
C GLN A 39 10.99 34.76 -9.77
N LEU A 40 12.30 34.50 -9.56
CA LEU A 40 13.34 34.97 -10.48
C LEU A 40 13.23 34.31 -11.87
N ARG A 41 12.78 33.05 -11.92
CA ARG A 41 12.53 32.35 -13.18
C ARG A 41 11.31 32.88 -13.92
N GLU A 42 10.26 33.29 -13.22
CA GLU A 42 9.08 33.96 -13.81
C GLU A 42 9.45 35.32 -14.41
N GLN A 43 10.41 36.02 -13.81
CA GLN A 43 11.00 37.26 -14.37
C GLN A 43 12.00 37.01 -15.52
N ASN A 44 12.11 35.78 -16.04
CA ASN A 44 13.03 35.38 -17.10
C ASN A 44 14.53 35.64 -16.80
N VAL A 45 14.92 35.71 -15.52
CA VAL A 45 16.33 35.88 -15.13
C VAL A 45 17.15 34.64 -15.51
N PRO A 46 18.33 34.78 -16.16
CA PRO A 46 19.15 33.64 -16.55
C PRO A 46 19.72 32.90 -15.32
N TRP A 47 19.91 31.58 -15.44
CA TRP A 47 20.24 30.72 -14.30
C TRP A 47 21.53 31.10 -13.56
N ASN A 48 22.52 31.63 -14.27
CA ASN A 48 23.76 32.13 -13.69
C ASN A 48 23.49 33.25 -12.65
N GLU A 49 22.60 34.17 -12.99
CA GLU A 49 22.23 35.30 -12.13
C GLU A 49 21.29 34.86 -11.00
N VAL A 50 20.36 33.93 -11.28
CA VAL A 50 19.51 33.32 -10.24
C VAL A 50 20.36 32.68 -9.14
N VAL A 51 21.36 31.89 -9.51
CA VAL A 51 22.27 31.24 -8.55
C VAL A 51 22.99 32.26 -7.69
N LYS A 52 23.52 33.33 -8.29
CA LYS A 52 24.19 34.41 -7.54
C LYS A 52 23.25 35.05 -6.52
N ARG A 53 22.03 35.42 -6.92
CA ARG A 53 21.06 36.07 -6.03
C ARG A 53 20.60 35.16 -4.89
N VAL A 54 20.31 33.88 -5.19
CA VAL A 54 19.89 32.91 -4.17
C VAL A 54 21.03 32.63 -3.18
N ASN A 55 22.26 32.47 -3.66
CA ASN A 55 23.41 32.26 -2.78
C ASN A 55 23.74 33.51 -1.94
N ALA A 56 23.60 34.71 -2.51
CA ALA A 56 23.79 35.96 -1.78
C ALA A 56 22.71 36.18 -0.70
N ALA A 57 21.45 35.82 -0.97
CA ALA A 57 20.35 36.02 -0.03
C ALA A 57 20.35 35.01 1.13
N PHE A 58 20.72 33.75 0.89
CA PHE A 58 20.60 32.67 1.87
C PHE A 58 21.95 32.09 2.35
N GLY A 59 23.08 32.61 1.86
CA GLY A 59 24.43 32.17 2.25
C GLY A 59 24.78 30.75 1.78
N GLY A 60 24.08 30.24 0.76
CA GLY A 60 24.26 28.88 0.23
C GLY A 60 25.30 28.77 -0.89
N ASN A 61 25.64 27.54 -1.27
CA ASN A 61 26.42 27.24 -2.47
C ASN A 61 25.60 26.36 -3.43
N HIS A 62 24.48 26.91 -3.89
CA HIS A 62 23.63 26.25 -4.88
C HIS A 62 24.26 26.33 -6.27
N ASN A 63 23.98 25.33 -7.10
CA ASN A 63 24.22 25.36 -8.53
C ASN A 63 22.88 25.34 -9.29
N ALA A 64 22.92 25.64 -10.60
CA ALA A 64 21.72 25.75 -11.42
C ALA A 64 20.90 24.44 -11.42
N SER A 65 21.55 23.28 -11.57
CA SER A 65 20.88 21.98 -11.62
C SER A 65 20.11 21.67 -10.34
N ARG A 66 20.67 21.99 -9.16
CA ARG A 66 20.00 21.79 -7.87
C ARG A 66 18.75 22.66 -7.73
N LEU A 67 18.83 23.92 -8.17
CA LEU A 67 17.70 24.85 -8.16
C LEU A 67 16.62 24.44 -9.18
N GLN A 68 17.03 24.02 -10.38
CA GLN A 68 16.16 23.47 -11.41
C GLN A 68 15.38 22.26 -10.91
N MET A 69 16.06 21.29 -10.30
CA MET A 69 15.41 20.11 -9.72
C MET A 69 14.38 20.48 -8.66
N ARG A 70 14.70 21.45 -7.79
CA ARG A 70 13.79 21.90 -6.73
C ARG A 70 12.53 22.54 -7.31
N ILE A 71 12.67 23.46 -8.26
CA ILE A 71 11.52 24.07 -8.94
C ILE A 71 10.70 23.02 -9.69
N THR A 72 11.35 22.09 -10.40
CA THR A 72 10.66 21.03 -11.13
C THR A 72 9.78 20.20 -10.20
N ARG A 73 10.32 19.79 -9.04
CA ARG A 73 9.57 19.06 -8.01
C ARG A 73 8.48 19.90 -7.37
N LEU A 74 8.72 21.19 -7.14
CA LEU A 74 7.73 22.10 -6.61
C LEU A 74 6.55 22.22 -7.58
N LYS A 75 6.81 22.48 -8.86
CA LYS A 75 5.78 22.55 -9.90
C LYS A 75 5.00 21.25 -10.05
N GLN A 76 5.67 20.10 -9.96
CA GLN A 76 5.00 18.81 -9.99
C GLN A 76 4.03 18.65 -8.80
N ARG A 77 4.44 19.07 -7.59
CA ARG A 77 3.58 19.05 -6.40
C ARG A 77 2.43 20.05 -6.48
N MET A 78 2.65 21.20 -7.13
CA MET A 78 1.65 22.24 -7.34
C MET A 78 0.74 21.96 -8.53
N ARG A 79 0.97 20.89 -9.29
CA ARG A 79 0.10 20.51 -10.39
C ARG A 79 -1.29 20.22 -9.83
N GLU A 80 -2.23 21.07 -10.22
CA GLU A 80 -3.64 20.89 -9.95
C GLU A 80 -4.22 19.86 -10.93
N TRP A 81 -5.22 19.11 -10.48
CA TRP A 81 -5.99 18.24 -11.37
C TRP A 81 -6.91 19.13 -12.22
N SER A 82 -6.84 18.97 -13.55
CA SER A 82 -7.80 19.66 -14.41
C SER A 82 -9.19 19.03 -14.27
N GLU A 83 -10.24 19.76 -14.64
CA GLU A 83 -11.60 19.21 -14.61
C GLU A 83 -11.72 17.98 -15.53
N ASP A 84 -11.01 17.98 -16.66
CA ASP A 84 -10.92 16.83 -17.56
C ASP A 84 -10.26 15.62 -16.89
N ASP A 85 -9.18 15.83 -16.12
CA ASP A 85 -8.51 14.75 -15.37
C ASP A 85 -9.44 14.18 -14.28
N ILE A 86 -10.19 15.05 -13.59
CA ILE A 86 -11.15 14.64 -12.55
C ILE A 86 -12.30 13.84 -13.17
N GLN A 87 -12.83 14.30 -14.30
CA GLN A 87 -13.92 13.60 -14.99
C GLN A 87 -13.43 12.26 -15.55
N ALA A 88 -12.24 12.21 -16.13
CA ALA A 88 -11.61 10.97 -16.57
C ALA A 88 -11.42 9.98 -15.41
N LEU A 89 -10.97 10.47 -14.24
CA LEU A 89 -10.83 9.65 -13.04
C LEU A 89 -12.16 9.07 -12.57
N ARG A 90 -13.22 9.88 -12.54
CA ARG A 90 -14.58 9.43 -12.19
C ARG A 90 -15.09 8.35 -13.14
N ASN A 91 -14.91 8.57 -14.45
CA ASN A 91 -15.33 7.62 -15.48
C ASN A 91 -14.56 6.30 -15.35
N ALA A 92 -13.24 6.37 -15.16
CA ALA A 92 -12.39 5.19 -14.98
C ALA A 92 -12.78 4.40 -13.72
N HIS A 93 -13.07 5.08 -12.62
CA HIS A 93 -13.53 4.43 -11.39
C HIS A 93 -14.89 3.76 -11.58
N SER A 94 -15.85 4.44 -12.20
CA SER A 94 -17.17 3.88 -12.49
C SER A 94 -17.09 2.64 -13.39
N TYR A 95 -16.24 2.67 -14.42
CA TYR A 95 -15.96 1.51 -15.26
C TYR A 95 -15.39 0.35 -14.44
N TRP A 96 -14.38 0.62 -13.60
CA TRP A 96 -13.80 -0.41 -12.74
C TRP A 96 -14.82 -1.01 -11.78
N GLU A 97 -15.67 -0.21 -11.13
CA GLU A 97 -16.69 -0.73 -10.21
C GLU A 97 -17.65 -1.71 -10.88
N ARG A 98 -18.05 -1.38 -12.12
CA ARG A 98 -18.94 -2.22 -12.93
C ARG A 98 -18.25 -3.49 -13.41
N ASP A 99 -17.02 -3.38 -13.89
CA ASP A 99 -16.35 -4.44 -14.64
C ASP A 99 -15.19 -5.12 -13.87
N LYS A 100 -14.99 -4.82 -12.58
CA LYS A 100 -13.87 -5.36 -11.78
C LYS A 100 -13.78 -6.88 -11.80
N PHE A 101 -14.91 -7.58 -11.79
CA PHE A 101 -14.91 -9.04 -11.78
C PHE A 101 -14.65 -9.63 -13.17
N GLU A 102 -14.97 -8.91 -14.25
CA GLU A 102 -14.53 -9.27 -15.61
C GLU A 102 -13.00 -9.12 -15.72
N ILE A 103 -12.46 -8.04 -15.19
CA ILE A 103 -11.00 -7.82 -15.12
C ILE A 103 -10.33 -8.94 -14.31
N ILE A 104 -10.91 -9.32 -13.16
CA ILE A 104 -10.41 -10.42 -12.32
C ILE A 104 -10.49 -11.75 -13.07
N ALA A 105 -11.61 -12.07 -13.71
CA ALA A 105 -11.79 -13.31 -14.47
C ALA A 105 -10.75 -13.44 -15.59
N TYR A 106 -10.51 -12.36 -16.33
CA TYR A 106 -9.45 -12.31 -17.33
C TYR A 106 -8.07 -12.57 -16.72
N LYS A 107 -7.75 -11.93 -15.58
CA LYS A 107 -6.49 -12.17 -14.87
C LYS A 107 -6.36 -13.58 -14.31
N MET A 108 -7.45 -14.22 -13.90
CA MET A 108 -7.44 -15.62 -13.46
C MET A 108 -7.03 -16.59 -14.58
N GLN A 109 -7.29 -16.24 -15.84
CA GLN A 109 -6.83 -17.05 -16.98
C GLN A 109 -5.30 -16.98 -17.15
N GLU A 110 -4.70 -15.81 -16.90
CA GLU A 110 -3.24 -15.64 -16.96
C GLU A 110 -2.50 -16.49 -15.91
N TYR A 111 -3.11 -16.72 -14.74
CA TYR A 111 -2.53 -17.56 -13.68
C TYR A 111 -2.57 -19.07 -13.96
N ARG A 112 -2.75 -19.48 -15.22
CA ARG A 112 -2.81 -20.88 -15.68
C ARG A 112 -3.86 -21.69 -14.95
N THR A 113 -4.98 -21.07 -14.61
CA THR A 113 -6.11 -21.81 -14.07
C THR A 113 -6.67 -22.70 -15.17
N THR A 114 -6.78 -24.00 -14.91
CA THR A 114 -7.18 -25.01 -15.92
C THR A 114 -8.62 -24.82 -16.42
N ARG A 115 -9.42 -24.00 -15.73
CA ARG A 115 -10.82 -23.69 -16.04
C ARG A 115 -10.96 -22.18 -16.25
N GLY A 116 -11.69 -21.79 -17.30
CA GLY A 116 -12.09 -20.41 -17.51
C GLY A 116 -13.18 -20.01 -16.51
N TRP A 117 -12.81 -19.28 -15.46
CA TRP A 117 -13.76 -18.73 -14.49
C TRP A 117 -14.47 -17.52 -15.07
N THR A 118 -15.79 -17.44 -14.90
CA THR A 118 -16.58 -16.27 -15.30
C THR A 118 -16.56 -15.20 -14.21
N ALA A 119 -16.82 -13.95 -14.58
CA ALA A 119 -16.88 -12.83 -13.62
C ALA A 119 -17.83 -13.10 -12.45
N SER A 120 -19.00 -13.69 -12.70
CA SER A 120 -19.97 -14.04 -11.65
C SER A 120 -19.41 -15.06 -10.66
N GLN A 121 -18.63 -16.05 -11.12
CA GLN A 121 -18.01 -17.05 -10.25
C GLN A 121 -16.89 -16.43 -9.40
N CYS A 122 -16.08 -15.57 -10.02
CA CYS A 122 -15.06 -14.79 -9.31
C CYS A 122 -15.69 -13.90 -8.23
N GLN A 123 -16.80 -13.24 -8.55
CA GLN A 123 -17.54 -12.39 -7.61
C GLN A 123 -18.07 -13.17 -6.43
N GLN A 124 -18.79 -14.27 -6.68
CA GLN A 124 -19.34 -15.12 -5.63
C GLN A 124 -18.22 -15.62 -4.72
N LYS A 125 -17.14 -16.15 -5.30
CA LYS A 125 -16.03 -16.67 -4.51
C LYS A 125 -15.34 -15.58 -3.70
N TRP A 126 -15.18 -14.39 -4.28
CA TRP A 126 -14.61 -13.25 -3.57
C TRP A 126 -15.48 -12.83 -2.38
N GLN A 127 -16.81 -12.81 -2.53
CA GLN A 127 -17.74 -12.50 -1.44
C GLN A 127 -17.64 -13.52 -0.29
N GLU A 128 -17.58 -14.83 -0.59
CA GLU A 128 -17.33 -15.87 0.41
C GLU A 128 -16.04 -15.59 1.19
N LEU A 129 -14.93 -15.30 0.49
CA LEU A 129 -13.64 -15.02 1.13
C LEU A 129 -13.63 -13.76 2.00
N GLN A 130 -14.51 -12.79 1.74
CA GLN A 130 -14.66 -11.60 2.59
C GLN A 130 -15.52 -11.87 3.83
N LEU A 131 -16.47 -12.81 3.75
CA LEU A 131 -17.36 -13.21 4.83
C LEU A 131 -16.74 -14.23 5.78
N GLU A 132 -15.69 -14.93 5.34
CA GLU A 132 -14.87 -15.83 6.14
C GLU A 132 -13.68 -15.07 6.75
N PRO A 133 -13.78 -14.45 7.95
CA PRO A 133 -12.61 -13.99 8.67
C PRO A 133 -11.76 -15.18 9.11
N CYS A 134 -10.87 -15.64 8.22
CA CYS A 134 -9.71 -16.49 8.50
C CYS A 134 -9.95 -17.58 9.57
N GLU A 135 -10.86 -18.53 9.32
CA GLU A 135 -10.83 -19.78 10.06
C GLU A 135 -9.62 -20.60 9.59
N SER A 136 -8.61 -20.65 10.46
CA SER A 136 -7.40 -21.44 10.32
C SER A 136 -7.74 -22.92 10.01
N PRO A 137 -7.16 -23.56 8.97
CA PRO A 137 -7.43 -24.96 8.69
C PRO A 137 -6.74 -25.85 9.72
N ARG A 138 -7.46 -26.23 10.79
CA ARG A 138 -7.05 -27.37 11.62
C ARG A 138 -7.65 -28.65 11.06
N ARG A 139 -6.81 -29.30 10.25
CA ARG A 139 -6.46 -30.73 10.34
C ARG A 139 -7.64 -31.69 10.58
N SER A 140 -8.04 -32.33 9.48
CA SER A 140 -8.63 -33.67 9.37
C SER A 140 -8.82 -34.42 10.70
N GLN A 141 -10.06 -34.54 11.16
CA GLN A 141 -10.43 -35.64 12.04
C GLN A 141 -10.65 -36.86 11.14
N SER A 142 -9.70 -37.78 11.16
CA SER A 142 -9.92 -39.15 10.71
C SER A 142 -10.84 -39.83 11.73
N PRO A 143 -11.93 -40.50 11.33
CA PRO A 143 -12.73 -41.30 12.24
C PRO A 143 -11.97 -42.62 12.51
N GLU A 144 -11.51 -42.80 13.74
CA GLU A 144 -11.03 -44.10 14.22
C GLU A 144 -12.24 -44.87 14.78
N ASP A 145 -12.97 -45.53 13.88
CA ASP A 145 -13.87 -46.64 14.23
C ASP A 145 -13.02 -47.89 14.48
N GLU A 146 -12.50 -48.05 15.70
CA GLU A 146 -11.95 -49.33 16.18
C GLU A 146 -13.02 -50.04 17.03
N ASP A 147 -14.03 -50.58 16.34
CA ASP A 147 -14.93 -51.61 16.85
C ASP A 147 -14.18 -52.96 16.78
N GLU A 148 -13.33 -53.25 17.78
CA GLU A 148 -12.73 -54.59 17.92
C GLU A 148 -13.71 -55.53 18.66
N PRO A 149 -14.13 -56.65 18.04
CA PRO A 149 -15.20 -57.50 18.56
C PRO A 149 -14.75 -58.40 19.73
N PRO A 150 -15.68 -58.86 20.59
CA PRO A 150 -15.35 -59.67 21.75
C PRO A 150 -14.98 -61.11 21.34
N ASP A 151 -13.75 -61.55 21.65
CA ASP A 151 -13.36 -62.96 21.53
C ASP A 151 -13.64 -63.73 22.84
N TYR A 152 -14.18 -64.93 22.67
CA TYR A 152 -14.96 -65.74 23.61
C TYR A 152 -14.11 -66.51 24.65
N PRO A 153 -14.72 -67.07 25.72
CA PRO A 153 -14.01 -67.63 26.86
C PRO A 153 -13.41 -69.00 26.55
N ASN A 154 -12.10 -69.15 26.81
CA ASN A 154 -11.40 -70.41 26.58
C ASN A 154 -11.71 -71.43 27.70
N LYS A 155 -12.44 -72.49 27.36
CA LYS A 155 -12.70 -73.66 28.22
C LYS A 155 -11.55 -74.66 28.11
N ARG A 156 -10.92 -74.92 29.26
CA ARG A 156 -10.27 -76.17 29.73
C ARG A 156 -9.27 -76.91 28.82
N ARG A 157 -8.06 -77.06 29.36
CA ARG A 157 -7.18 -78.26 29.42
C ARG A 157 -6.08 -77.90 30.44
N ARG A 158 -5.73 -78.66 31.48
CA ARG A 158 -5.73 -80.09 31.77
C ARG A 158 -5.79 -80.28 33.28
#